data_AF-F4MX30-F1
#
_entry.id   AF-F4MX30-F1
#
_cell.length_a   1.000
_cell.length_b   1.000
_cell.length_c   1.000
_cell.angle_alpha   90.00
_cell.angle_beta   90.00
_cell.angle_gamma   90.00
#
_symmetry.space_group_name_H-M   'P 1'
#
loop_
_entity.id
_entity.type
_entity.pdbx_description
1 polymer ?
#
loop_
_entity_poly.entity_id
_entity_poly.type
_entity_poly.pdbx_seq_one_letter_code
_entity_poly.pdbx_strand_id
1 'polypeptide(L)'
;MANTELSLTPILPPRNVHDSQPYIARLERQLSRFKLNPIAVGLDAGYFTAPVCHLTEQIDIIPVMGYRRPNKGQQNVLQKKHFIYDAEQDVYQCPQGQQLIDKTTSREGYRHYHSSPEICGQ
;
A
#
# COMPACT_ATOMS: atom_id res chain seq x y z
N MET A 1 40.42 -18.07 3.29
CA MET A 1 40.13 -17.42 2.00
C MET A 1 38.82 -18.00 1.50
N ALA A 2 37.70 -17.33 1.77
CA ALA A 2 36.38 -17.82 1.37
C ALA A 2 36.13 -17.40 -0.08
N ASN A 3 36.02 -18.39 -0.96
CA ASN A 3 35.73 -18.21 -2.37
C ASN A 3 34.35 -17.56 -2.51
N THR A 4 34.31 -16.28 -2.86
CA THR A 4 33.07 -15.60 -3.22
C THR A 4 32.87 -15.81 -4.72
N GLU A 5 32.14 -16.85 -5.09
CA GLU A 5 31.65 -16.99 -6.46
C GLU A 5 30.69 -15.83 -6.76
N LEU A 6 31.21 -14.80 -7.44
CA LEU A 6 30.42 -13.74 -8.04
C LEU A 6 29.66 -14.32 -9.25
N SER A 7 28.58 -15.04 -8.94
CA SER A 7 27.54 -15.43 -9.90
C SER A 7 26.89 -14.16 -10.46
N LEU A 8 27.37 -13.70 -11.61
CA LEU A 8 26.78 -12.60 -12.38
C LEU A 8 25.53 -13.10 -13.13
N THR A 9 24.51 -13.57 -12.42
CA THR A 9 23.20 -13.78 -13.04
C THR A 9 22.53 -12.43 -13.29
N PRO A 10 22.06 -12.13 -14.52
CA PRO A 10 21.16 -11.02 -14.74
C PRO A 10 19.83 -11.38 -14.07
N ILE A 11 19.52 -10.71 -12.95
CA ILE A 11 18.23 -10.85 -12.26
C ILE A 11 17.21 -10.05 -13.07
N LEU A 12 16.81 -10.62 -14.21
CA LEU A 12 15.49 -10.29 -14.75
C LEU A 12 14.52 -11.10 -13.88
N PRO A 13 13.76 -10.45 -12.98
CA PRO A 13 12.72 -11.18 -12.26
C PRO A 13 11.81 -11.83 -13.32
N PRO A 14 11.35 -13.08 -13.10
CA PRO A 14 10.32 -13.64 -13.97
C PRO A 14 9.16 -12.64 -14.04
N ARG A 15 8.45 -12.57 -15.18
CA ARG A 15 7.39 -11.58 -15.47
C ARG A 15 6.27 -11.48 -14.41
N ASN A 16 6.25 -12.40 -13.45
CA ASN A 16 5.31 -12.50 -12.34
C ASN A 16 5.79 -11.82 -11.03
N VAL A 17 7.02 -11.32 -10.98
CA VAL A 17 7.59 -10.68 -9.79
C VAL A 17 7.55 -9.17 -9.97
N HIS A 18 7.00 -8.46 -8.99
CA HIS A 18 6.90 -7.00 -9.03
C HIS A 18 8.29 -6.38 -8.95
N ASP A 19 8.57 -5.36 -9.75
CA ASP A 19 9.90 -4.74 -9.88
C ASP A 19 10.45 -4.15 -8.57
N SER A 20 9.61 -3.95 -7.55
CA SER A 20 10.01 -3.50 -6.21
C SER A 20 10.70 -4.59 -5.38
N GLN A 21 10.46 -5.88 -5.65
CA GLN A 21 11.10 -6.99 -4.92
C GLN A 21 12.61 -7.09 -5.19
N PRO A 22 13.12 -7.07 -6.45
CA PRO A 22 14.55 -7.14 -6.72
C PRO A 22 15.27 -5.78 -6.64
N TYR A 23 14.57 -4.69 -6.27
CA TYR A 23 15.11 -3.34 -6.31
C TYR A 23 16.41 -3.18 -5.49
N ILE A 24 16.41 -3.69 -4.26
CA ILE A 24 17.56 -3.54 -3.34
C ILE A 24 18.79 -4.29 -3.85
N ALA A 25 18.62 -5.52 -4.34
CA ALA A 25 19.72 -6.28 -4.94
C ALA A 25 20.31 -5.57 -6.18
N ARG A 26 19.48 -4.84 -6.95
CA ARG A 26 19.96 -4.01 -8.07
C ARG A 26 20.76 -2.81 -7.57
N LEU A 27 20.28 -2.15 -6.52
CA LEU A 27 20.96 -1.01 -5.90
C LEU A 27 22.34 -1.42 -5.36
N GLU A 28 22.44 -2.49 -4.57
CA GLU A 28 23.71 -3.02 -4.04
C GLU A 28 24.71 -3.37 -5.14
N ARG A 29 24.23 -3.94 -6.26
CA ARG A 29 25.08 -4.21 -7.43
C ARG A 29 25.59 -2.94 -8.08
N GLN A 30 24.76 -1.89 -8.17
CA GLN A 30 25.19 -0.60 -8.72
C GLN A 30 26.22 0.05 -7.81
N LEU A 31 25.99 0.04 -6.49
CA LEU A 31 26.92 0.56 -5.49
C LEU A 31 28.29 -0.15 -5.58
N SER A 32 28.29 -1.49 -5.62
CA SER A 32 29.53 -2.28 -5.70
C SER A 32 30.25 -2.14 -7.04
N ARG A 33 29.52 -2.16 -8.17
CA ARG A 33 30.11 -2.08 -9.51
C ARG A 33 30.71 -0.71 -9.81
N PHE A 34 30.01 0.35 -9.43
CA PHE A 34 30.42 1.73 -9.70
C PHE A 34 31.14 2.39 -8.51
N LYS A 35 31.28 1.68 -7.38
CA LYS A 35 31.90 2.17 -6.15
C LYS A 35 31.29 3.49 -5.68
N LEU A 36 29.96 3.57 -5.77
CA LEU A 36 29.21 4.77 -5.38
C LEU A 36 28.91 4.73 -3.89
N ASN A 37 28.97 5.89 -3.25
CA ASN A 37 28.50 6.09 -1.87
C ASN A 37 27.47 7.23 -1.83
N PRO A 38 26.25 7.00 -2.35
CA PRO A 38 25.22 8.02 -2.43
C PRO A 38 24.58 8.24 -1.05
N ILE A 39 24.32 9.50 -0.71
CA ILE A 39 23.60 9.88 0.50
C ILE A 39 22.08 9.65 0.32
N ALA A 40 21.59 9.76 -0.91
CA ALA A 40 20.18 9.62 -1.24
C ALA A 40 19.98 8.94 -2.59
N VAL A 41 18.84 8.25 -2.74
CA VAL A 41 18.41 7.64 -4.00
C VAL A 41 17.01 8.11 -4.37
N GLY A 42 16.85 8.57 -5.61
CA GLY A 42 15.57 8.98 -6.15
C GLY A 42 14.78 7.77 -6.63
N LEU A 43 13.56 7.61 -6.11
CA LEU A 43 12.67 6.49 -6.40
C LEU A 43 11.33 6.98 -6.94
N ASP A 44 10.81 6.28 -7.95
CA ASP A 44 9.46 6.54 -8.44
C ASP A 44 8.40 6.14 -7.39
N ALA A 45 7.23 6.76 -7.48
CA ALA A 45 6.09 6.53 -6.59
C ALA A 45 5.63 5.05 -6.55
N GLY A 46 5.93 4.26 -7.59
CA GLY A 46 5.70 2.81 -7.62
C GLY A 46 6.57 1.98 -6.66
N TYR A 47 7.69 2.52 -6.20
CA TYR A 47 8.62 1.84 -5.28
C TYR A 47 8.35 2.13 -3.80
N PHE A 48 7.38 3.01 -3.50
CA PHE A 48 6.96 3.34 -2.14
C PHE A 48 6.25 2.14 -1.48
N THR A 49 7.06 1.21 -0.96
CA THR A 49 6.62 -0.02 -0.31
C THR A 49 7.39 -0.20 0.99
N ALA A 50 6.74 -0.74 2.03
CA ALA A 50 7.37 -0.93 3.34
C ALA A 50 8.72 -1.69 3.28
N PRO A 51 8.89 -2.76 2.46
CA PRO A 51 10.18 -3.44 2.35
C PRO A 51 11.28 -2.54 1.77
N VAL A 52 10.98 -1.74 0.76
CA VAL A 52 11.98 -0.84 0.14
C VAL A 52 12.42 0.25 1.13
N CYS A 53 11.48 0.85 1.87
CA CYS A 53 11.79 1.83 2.90
C CYS A 53 12.69 1.23 3.99
N HIS A 54 12.35 0.05 4.50
CA HIS A 54 13.12 -0.60 5.56
C HIS A 54 14.53 -0.97 5.10
N LEU A 55 14.65 -1.53 3.89
CA LEU A 55 15.94 -1.97 3.35
C LEU A 55 16.84 -0.77 2.98
N THR A 56 16.27 0.35 2.53
CA THR A 56 17.05 1.58 2.26
C THR A 56 17.57 2.24 3.53
N GLU A 57 16.79 2.18 4.61
CA GLU A 57 17.22 2.61 5.95
C GLU A 57 18.36 1.73 6.49
N GLN A 58 18.30 0.40 6.29
CA GLN A 58 19.36 -0.52 6.73
C GLN A 58 20.72 -0.30 6.04
N ILE A 59 20.70 0.18 4.80
CA ILE A 59 21.91 0.51 4.03
C ILE A 59 22.34 1.98 4.19
N ASP A 60 21.70 2.73 5.08
CA ASP A 60 21.98 4.14 5.39
C ASP A 60 21.88 5.08 4.17
N ILE A 61 20.92 4.82 3.28
CA ILE A 61 20.65 5.64 2.09
C ILE A 61 19.25 6.24 2.19
N ILE A 62 19.14 7.56 2.03
CA ILE A 62 17.87 8.27 2.11
C ILE A 62 17.03 8.01 0.85
N PRO A 63 15.85 7.37 0.93
CA PRO A 63 15.00 7.16 -0.22
C PRO A 63 14.12 8.40 -0.47
N VAL A 64 14.37 9.12 -1.55
CA VAL A 64 13.53 10.25 -1.99
C VAL A 64 12.45 9.71 -2.93
N MET A 65 11.28 9.43 -2.37
CA MET A 65 10.14 8.83 -3.08
C MET A 65 9.03 9.84 -3.32
N GLY A 66 8.42 9.79 -4.52
CA GLY A 66 7.19 10.53 -4.81
C GLY A 66 5.99 9.97 -4.04
N TYR A 67 5.10 10.84 -3.57
CA TYR A 67 3.86 10.41 -2.92
C TYR A 67 2.89 9.82 -3.95
N ARG A 68 2.54 8.54 -3.78
CA ARG A 68 1.46 7.89 -4.53
C ARG A 68 0.15 8.06 -3.76
N ARG A 69 -0.87 8.66 -4.38
CA ARG A 69 -2.23 8.61 -3.81
C ARG A 69 -2.69 7.15 -3.79
N PRO A 70 -3.12 6.61 -2.62
CA PRO A 70 -3.72 5.28 -2.59
C PRO A 70 -4.95 5.29 -3.50
N ASN A 71 -5.06 4.27 -4.35
CA ASN A 71 -6.22 4.11 -5.21
C ASN A 71 -7.46 4.04 -4.30
N LYS A 72 -8.38 4.99 -4.45
CA LYS A 72 -9.70 4.88 -3.86
C LYS A 72 -10.32 3.66 -4.52
N GLY A 73 -10.44 2.56 -3.78
CA GLY A 73 -10.90 1.28 -4.33
C GLY A 73 -12.16 1.51 -5.15
N GLN A 74 -12.10 1.20 -6.45
CA GLN A 74 -13.25 1.20 -7.34
C GLN A 74 -14.29 0.14 -6.92
N GLN A 75 -13.96 -0.70 -5.93
CA GLN A 75 -14.83 -1.73 -5.40
C GLN A 75 -16.06 -1.18 -4.66
N ASN A 76 -15.97 0.02 -4.08
CA ASN A 76 -17.08 0.62 -3.32
C ASN A 76 -17.58 1.85 -4.08
N VAL A 77 -18.61 1.65 -4.91
CA VAL A 77 -19.36 2.72 -5.59
C VAL A 77 -19.83 3.78 -4.59
N LEU A 78 -20.17 3.34 -3.37
CA LEU A 78 -20.53 4.20 -2.26
C LEU A 78 -19.35 4.50 -1.33
N GLN A 79 -19.07 5.79 -1.15
CA GLN A 79 -18.11 6.29 -0.19
C GLN A 79 -18.83 6.64 1.13
N LYS A 80 -18.12 6.63 2.27
CA LYS A 80 -18.67 7.00 3.58
C LYS A 80 -19.44 8.34 3.57
N LYS A 81 -18.99 9.31 2.76
CA LYS A 81 -19.61 10.63 2.60
C LYS A 81 -21.03 10.59 2.00
N HIS A 82 -21.42 9.50 1.35
CA HIS A 82 -22.76 9.35 0.77
C HIS A 82 -23.78 8.86 1.81
N PHE A 83 -23.32 8.43 2.99
CA PHE A 83 -24.19 8.02 4.08
C PHE A 83 -24.42 9.21 5.01
N ILE A 84 -25.69 9.46 5.34
CA ILE A 84 -26.12 10.52 6.24
C ILE A 84 -26.41 9.86 7.59
N TYR A 85 -25.82 10.38 8.66
CA TYR A 85 -26.13 9.91 10.01
C TYR A 85 -27.37 10.63 10.54
N ASP A 86 -28.36 9.85 10.97
CA ASP A 86 -29.54 10.32 11.66
C ASP A 86 -29.35 10.14 13.17
N ALA A 87 -29.21 11.26 13.89
CA ALA A 87 -28.95 11.27 15.33
C ALA A 87 -30.20 10.94 16.16
N GLU A 88 -31.41 11.11 15.63
CA GLU A 88 -32.64 10.81 16.38
C GLU A 88 -32.86 9.30 16.50
N GLN A 89 -32.50 8.57 15.44
CA GLN A 89 -32.66 7.11 15.37
C GLN A 89 -31.36 6.33 15.55
N ASP A 90 -30.22 7.01 15.64
CA ASP A 90 -28.88 6.42 15.77
C ASP A 90 -28.54 5.44 14.63
N VAL A 91 -28.98 5.78 13.40
CA VAL A 91 -28.79 4.97 12.19
C VAL A 91 -28.09 5.76 11.09
N TYR A 92 -27.37 5.05 10.23
CA TYR A 92 -26.88 5.64 8.98
C TYR A 92 -27.87 5.37 7.85
N GLN A 93 -28.22 6.39 7.08
CA GLN A 93 -29.02 6.26 5.86
C GLN A 93 -28.11 6.27 4.64
N CYS A 94 -28.31 5.31 3.74
CA CYS A 94 -27.66 5.31 2.44
C CYS A 94 -28.40 6.24 1.46
N PRO A 95 -27.78 6.67 0.35
CA PRO A 95 -28.40 7.65 -0.55
C PRO A 95 -29.67 7.11 -1.24
N GLN A 96 -29.86 5.79 -1.29
CA GLN A 96 -31.07 5.12 -1.77
C GLN A 96 -32.17 4.98 -0.69
N GLY A 97 -31.98 5.56 0.50
CA GLY A 97 -32.99 5.58 1.57
C GLY A 97 -33.02 4.35 2.48
N GLN A 98 -32.13 3.38 2.31
CA GLN A 98 -32.02 2.25 3.24
C GLN A 98 -31.33 2.68 4.54
N GLN A 99 -31.96 2.35 5.68
CA GLN A 99 -31.38 2.51 7.01
C GLN A 99 -30.42 1.36 7.32
N LEU A 100 -29.25 1.70 7.84
CA LEU A 100 -28.22 0.78 8.29
C LEU A 100 -28.35 0.63 9.79
N ILE A 101 -28.74 -0.57 10.21
CA ILE A 101 -28.91 -0.92 11.61
C ILE A 101 -27.59 -1.45 12.16
N ASP A 102 -27.27 -1.07 13.39
CA ASP A 102 -26.14 -1.58 14.15
C ASP A 102 -26.22 -3.10 14.30
N LYS A 103 -25.27 -3.82 13.70
CA LYS A 103 -25.28 -5.29 13.76
C LYS A 103 -24.43 -5.83 14.89
N THR A 104 -23.29 -5.20 15.17
CA THR A 104 -22.34 -5.69 16.18
C THR A 104 -21.47 -4.54 16.68
N THR A 105 -21.27 -4.46 18.00
CA THR A 105 -20.26 -3.58 18.60
C THR A 105 -18.99 -4.40 18.82
N SER A 106 -17.87 -3.98 18.25
CA SER A 106 -16.55 -4.58 18.46
C SER A 106 -16.14 -4.49 19.93
N ARG A 107 -15.23 -5.37 20.35
CA ARG A 107 -14.59 -5.34 21.68
C ARG A 107 -13.88 -4.00 21.97
N GLU A 108 -13.54 -3.27 20.90
CA GLU A 108 -12.90 -1.94 20.92
C GLU A 108 -13.91 -0.78 20.97
N GLY A 109 -15.22 -1.07 21.01
CA GLY A 109 -16.29 -0.06 21.08
C GLY A 109 -16.77 0.48 19.74
N TYR A 110 -16.20 0.01 18.61
CA TYR A 110 -16.66 0.39 17.29
C TYR A 110 -17.97 -0.30 16.92
N ARG A 111 -18.96 0.48 16.46
CA ARG A 111 -20.21 -0.06 15.93
C ARG A 111 -20.10 -0.33 14.43
N HIS A 112 -20.51 -1.53 14.03
CA HIS A 112 -20.47 -1.97 12.64
C HIS A 112 -21.87 -1.91 12.02
N TYR A 113 -22.01 -1.02 11.05
CA TYR A 113 -23.18 -0.86 10.20
C TYR A 113 -22.97 -1.64 8.89
N HIS A 114 -23.93 -2.47 8.50
CA HIS A 114 -23.85 -3.25 7.26
C HIS A 114 -24.94 -2.79 6.28
N SER A 115 -24.52 -2.36 5.09
CA SER A 115 -25.41 -2.07 3.96
C SER A 115 -25.52 -3.28 3.05
N SER A 116 -26.72 -3.56 2.54
CA SER A 116 -26.89 -4.51 1.44
C SER A 116 -26.41 -3.87 0.14
N PRO A 117 -25.36 -4.40 -0.54
CA PRO A 117 -24.85 -3.82 -1.77
C PRO A 117 -25.89 -3.78 -2.89
N GLU A 118 -26.85 -4.72 -2.88
CA GLU A 118 -27.93 -4.80 -3.87
C GLU A 118 -28.93 -3.66 -3.80
N ILE A 119 -29.08 -3.03 -2.62
CA ILE A 119 -30.06 -1.97 -2.38
C ILE A 119 -29.37 -0.60 -2.42
N CYS A 120 -28.23 -0.47 -1.75
CA CYS A 120 -27.51 0.81 -1.73
C CYS A 120 -26.58 1.01 -2.93
N GLY A 121 -26.20 -0.06 -3.65
CA GLY A 121 -25.30 0.02 -4.81
C GLY A 121 -25.99 0.26 -6.16
N GLN A 122 -27.32 0.44 -6.18
CA GLN A 122 -28.06 0.88 -7.37
C GLN A 122 -27.84 2.37 -7.65
#